data_AF-A0A3M2L5G9-F1
#
_entry.id   AF-A0A3M2L5G9-F1
#
_cell.length_a   1.000
_cell.length_b   1.000
_cell.length_c   1.000
_cell.angle_alpha   90.00
_cell.angle_beta   90.00
_cell.angle_gamma   90.00
#
_symmetry.space_group_name_H-M   'P 1'
#
loop_
_entity.id
_entity.type
_entity.pdbx_description
1 polymer ?
#
loop_
_entity_poly.entity_id
_entity_poly.type
_entity_poly.pdbx_seq_one_letter_code
_entity_poly.pdbx_strand_id
1 'polypeptide(L)'
;MSTDGLYYLPEGFREGARGNAETADAAEGAARYLGRVPVNTAGYAGADAFPKALTSTRDAQARGITQAAEGRTHMAQADRTVAATGEGMDTAAAQALSRVTVTTPVDRGVADAI
;
A
#
# COMPACT_ATOMS: atom_id res chain seq x y z
N MET A 1 14.48 -27.03 -0.58
CA MET A 1 13.12 -26.94 -1.13
C MET A 1 12.63 -25.54 -0.87
N SER A 2 12.32 -24.77 -1.92
CA SER A 2 11.86 -23.38 -1.81
C SER A 2 10.48 -23.37 -1.15
N THR A 3 10.38 -22.87 0.07
CA THR A 3 9.10 -22.51 0.71
C THR A 3 8.63 -21.17 0.16
N ASP A 4 8.48 -21.08 -1.16
CA ASP A 4 7.79 -19.98 -1.88
C ASP A 4 6.26 -20.13 -1.72
N GLY A 5 5.82 -20.41 -0.50
CA GLY A 5 4.44 -20.17 -0.14
C GLY A 5 4.31 -18.69 0.16
N LEU A 6 3.57 -17.95 -0.67
CA LEU A 6 2.99 -16.66 -0.31
C LEU A 6 2.10 -16.88 0.93
N TYR A 7 2.72 -16.95 2.11
CA TYR A 7 1.98 -17.01 3.36
C TYR A 7 1.26 -15.68 3.50
N TYR A 8 -0.06 -15.75 3.46
CA TYR A 8 -0.91 -14.61 3.77
C TYR A 8 -0.62 -14.19 5.22
N LEU A 9 0.03 -13.04 5.37
CA LEU A 9 0.37 -12.41 6.65
C LEU A 9 -0.27 -11.02 6.65
N PRO A 10 -1.45 -10.85 7.29
CA PRO A 10 -2.15 -9.56 7.34
C PRO A 10 -1.24 -8.42 7.78
N GLU A 11 -0.32 -8.67 8.72
CA GLU A 11 0.63 -7.71 9.26
C GLU A 11 1.53 -7.11 8.16
N GLY A 12 2.01 -7.93 7.23
CA GLY A 12 2.86 -7.48 6.12
C GLY A 12 2.11 -6.56 5.17
N PHE A 13 0.83 -6.85 4.90
CA PHE A 13 -0.02 -5.96 4.10
C PHE A 13 -0.35 -4.66 4.86
N ARG A 14 -0.61 -4.71 6.18
CA ARG A 14 -0.83 -3.48 6.97
C ARG A 14 0.41 -2.58 7.00
N GLU A 15 1.59 -3.17 7.16
CA GLU A 15 2.86 -2.44 7.12
C GLU A 15 3.13 -1.87 5.71
N GLY A 16 2.92 -2.66 4.67
CA GLY A 16 2.99 -2.22 3.27
C GLY A 16 2.06 -1.03 2.99
N ALA A 17 0.81 -1.11 3.47
CA ALA A 17 -0.15 -0.02 3.35
C ALA A 17 0.31 1.27 4.05
N ARG A 18 0.95 1.14 5.22
CA ARG A 18 1.48 2.27 5.98
C ARG A 18 2.64 2.93 5.23
N GLY A 19 3.63 2.13 4.79
CA GLY A 19 4.78 2.62 4.05
C GLY A 19 4.40 3.26 2.70
N ASN A 20 3.43 2.67 2.00
CA ASN A 20 2.90 3.24 0.76
C ASN A 20 2.18 4.58 1.01
N ALA A 21 1.40 4.70 2.07
CA ALA A 21 0.75 5.97 2.43
C ALA A 21 1.77 7.06 2.80
N GLU A 22 2.76 6.75 3.65
CA GLU A 22 3.83 7.68 4.02
C GLU A 22 4.63 8.16 2.78
N THR A 23 4.89 7.24 1.86
CA THR A 23 5.59 7.57 0.60
C THR A 23 4.73 8.45 -0.31
N ALA A 24 3.42 8.23 -0.36
CA ALA A 24 2.50 9.09 -1.12
C ALA A 24 2.50 10.52 -0.56
N ASP A 25 2.40 10.68 0.76
CA ASP A 25 2.43 11.98 1.42
C ASP A 25 3.75 12.72 1.17
N ALA A 26 4.88 12.00 1.26
CA ALA A 26 6.20 12.54 0.96
C ALA A 26 6.32 13.01 -0.50
N ALA A 27 5.78 12.22 -1.45
CA ALA A 27 5.76 12.56 -2.86
C ALA A 27 4.90 13.81 -3.12
N GLU A 28 3.71 13.92 -2.54
CA GLU A 28 2.90 15.14 -2.64
C GLU A 28 3.63 16.37 -2.07
N GLY A 29 4.32 16.21 -0.95
CA GLY A 29 5.15 17.26 -0.36
C GLY A 29 6.25 17.74 -1.32
N ALA A 30 6.94 16.81 -1.97
CA ALA A 30 7.96 17.11 -2.96
C ALA A 30 7.39 17.80 -4.21
N ALA A 31 6.25 17.35 -4.74
CA ALA A 31 5.57 18.00 -5.86
C ALA A 31 5.15 19.43 -5.52
N ARG A 32 4.59 19.65 -4.32
CA ARG A 32 4.25 20.98 -3.80
C ARG A 32 5.48 21.89 -3.67
N TYR A 33 6.60 21.34 -3.19
CA TYR A 33 7.86 22.08 -3.06
C TYR A 33 8.39 22.52 -4.43
N LEU A 34 8.43 21.60 -5.41
CA LEU A 34 8.84 21.91 -6.78
C LEU A 34 7.94 22.98 -7.41
N GLY A 35 6.63 22.88 -7.25
CA GLY A 35 5.67 23.87 -7.78
C GLY A 35 5.86 25.29 -7.23
N ARG A 36 6.48 25.43 -6.06
CA ARG A 36 6.76 26.74 -5.43
C ARG A 36 8.06 27.39 -5.89
N VAL A 37 8.92 26.68 -6.62
CA VAL A 37 10.22 27.23 -7.07
C VAL A 37 9.95 28.36 -8.08
N PRO A 38 10.22 29.63 -7.75
CA PRO A 38 10.02 30.73 -8.67
C PRO A 38 11.12 30.72 -9.72
N VAL A 39 10.73 30.80 -11.00
CA VAL A 39 11.67 30.96 -12.10
C VAL A 39 11.58 32.40 -12.59
N ASN A 40 12.59 33.21 -12.27
CA ASN A 40 12.64 34.61 -12.67
C ASN A 40 13.48 34.76 -13.95
N THR A 41 12.83 34.93 -15.09
CA THR A 41 13.50 35.13 -16.39
C THR A 41 14.32 36.42 -16.45
N ALA A 42 13.86 37.50 -15.78
CA ALA A 42 14.57 38.78 -15.74
C ALA A 42 15.91 38.69 -14.99
N GLY A 43 16.06 37.72 -14.08
CA GLY A 43 17.31 37.45 -13.36
C GLY A 43 18.43 36.87 -14.24
N TYR A 44 18.12 36.45 -15.46
CA TYR A 44 19.08 35.83 -16.39
C TYR A 44 19.43 36.73 -17.58
N ALA A 45 19.28 38.05 -17.44
CA ALA A 45 19.65 39.04 -18.46
C ALA A 45 19.07 38.76 -19.86
N GLY A 46 17.86 38.19 -19.93
CA GLY A 46 17.18 37.83 -21.19
C GLY A 46 17.61 36.50 -21.81
N ALA A 47 18.44 35.70 -21.13
CA ALA A 47 18.78 34.34 -21.55
C ALA A 47 17.61 33.38 -21.29
N ASP A 48 16.54 33.48 -22.07
CA ASP A 48 15.27 32.78 -21.84
C ASP A 48 15.33 31.25 -21.99
N ALA A 49 16.34 30.74 -22.70
CA ALA A 49 16.50 29.31 -22.95
C ALA A 49 16.68 28.51 -21.65
N PHE A 50 17.49 29.00 -20.72
CA PHE A 50 17.76 28.30 -19.46
C PHE A 50 16.54 28.30 -18.51
N PRO A 51 15.90 29.43 -18.18
CA PRO A 51 14.67 29.48 -17.40
C PRO A 51 13.53 28.64 -17.98
N LYS A 52 13.40 28.60 -19.31
CA LYS A 52 12.41 27.79 -20.00
C LYS A 52 12.68 26.29 -19.82
N ALA A 53 13.94 25.86 -19.97
CA ALA A 53 14.34 24.47 -19.73
C ALA A 53 14.14 24.06 -18.26
N LEU A 54 14.48 24.95 -17.33
CA LEU A 54 14.28 24.76 -15.89
C LEU A 54 12.79 24.59 -15.56
N THR A 55 11.94 25.48 -16.07
CA THR A 55 10.48 25.43 -15.88
C THR A 55 9.90 24.13 -16.43
N SER A 56 10.26 23.77 -17.67
CA SER A 56 9.78 22.53 -18.30
C SER A 56 10.20 21.28 -17.51
N THR A 57 11.43 21.25 -17.02
CA THR A 57 11.93 20.11 -16.23
C THR A 57 11.22 20.03 -14.88
N ARG A 58 11.08 21.16 -14.18
CA ARG A 58 10.36 21.26 -12.91
C ARG A 58 8.93 20.75 -13.06
N ASP A 59 8.22 21.19 -14.09
CA ASP A 59 6.82 20.81 -14.32
C ASP A 59 6.70 19.32 -14.70
N ALA A 60 7.66 18.79 -15.47
CA ALA A 60 7.71 17.36 -15.78
C ALA A 60 7.95 16.51 -14.52
N GLN A 61 8.90 16.90 -13.66
CA GLN A 61 9.18 16.19 -12.41
C GLN A 61 8.00 16.29 -11.43
N ALA A 62 7.39 17.46 -11.29
CA ALA A 62 6.22 17.63 -10.43
C ALA A 62 5.08 16.68 -10.86
N ARG A 63 4.78 16.57 -12.16
CA ARG A 63 3.78 15.62 -12.67
C ARG A 63 4.15 14.16 -12.41
N GLY A 64 5.40 13.78 -12.66
CA GLY A 64 5.86 12.41 -12.42
C GLY A 64 5.75 12.01 -10.95
N ILE A 65 6.08 12.94 -10.04
CA ILE A 65 5.94 12.74 -8.60
C ILE A 65 4.47 12.62 -8.19
N THR A 66 3.58 13.45 -8.73
CA THR A 66 2.12 13.33 -8.48
C THR A 66 1.60 11.95 -8.91
N GLN A 67 1.98 11.48 -10.09
CA GLN A 67 1.57 10.15 -10.56
C GLN A 67 2.12 9.02 -9.67
N ALA A 68 3.34 9.16 -9.17
CA ALA A 68 3.90 8.22 -8.21
C ALA A 68 3.13 8.23 -6.88
N ALA A 69 2.72 9.39 -6.38
CA ALA A 69 1.90 9.52 -5.17
C ALA A 69 0.53 8.84 -5.33
N GLU A 70 -0.12 9.02 -6.48
CA GLU A 70 -1.37 8.34 -6.82
C GLU A 70 -1.19 6.82 -6.85
N GLY A 71 -0.13 6.33 -7.52
CA GLY A 71 0.19 4.90 -7.56
C GLY A 71 0.41 4.31 -6.16
N ARG A 72 1.14 5.02 -5.29
CA ARG A 72 1.35 4.61 -3.89
C ARG A 72 0.06 4.61 -3.09
N THR A 73 -0.83 5.57 -3.32
CA THR A 73 -2.16 5.61 -2.70
C THR A 73 -2.99 4.38 -3.10
N HIS A 74 -2.99 4.02 -4.39
CA HIS A 74 -3.68 2.81 -4.85
C HIS A 74 -3.09 1.53 -4.26
N MET A 75 -1.76 1.42 -4.17
CA MET A 75 -1.12 0.28 -3.50
C MET A 75 -1.51 0.20 -2.02
N ALA A 76 -1.51 1.32 -1.30
CA ALA A 76 -1.93 1.34 0.10
C ALA A 76 -3.39 0.90 0.29
N GLN A 77 -4.28 1.28 -0.62
CA GLN A 77 -5.67 0.83 -0.62
C GLN A 77 -5.81 -0.66 -0.90
N ALA A 78 -5.06 -1.18 -1.89
CA ALA A 78 -5.04 -2.59 -2.21
C ALA A 78 -4.54 -3.43 -1.02
N ASP A 79 -3.43 -3.01 -0.41
CA ASP A 79 -2.85 -3.67 0.76
C ASP A 79 -3.84 -3.74 1.93
N ARG A 80 -4.53 -2.63 2.25
CA ARG A 80 -5.59 -2.62 3.27
C ARG A 80 -6.74 -3.56 2.94
N THR A 81 -7.15 -3.60 1.67
CA THR A 81 -8.24 -4.47 1.21
C THR A 81 -7.86 -5.93 1.35
N VAL A 82 -6.63 -6.30 1.01
CA VAL A 82 -6.12 -7.67 1.16
C VAL A 82 -6.08 -8.06 2.63
N ALA A 83 -5.53 -7.22 3.51
CA ALA A 83 -5.51 -7.47 4.96
C ALA A 83 -6.92 -7.66 5.55
N ALA A 84 -7.86 -6.75 5.21
CA ALA A 84 -9.24 -6.86 5.71
C ALA A 84 -9.95 -8.11 5.18
N THR A 85 -9.71 -8.48 3.92
CA THR A 85 -10.34 -9.65 3.30
C THR A 85 -9.90 -10.94 3.97
N GLY A 86 -8.59 -11.14 4.19
CA GLY A 86 -8.15 -12.38 4.80
C GLY A 86 -8.43 -12.44 6.31
N GLU A 87 -8.46 -11.33 7.05
CA GLU A 87 -9.00 -11.31 8.42
C GLU A 87 -10.47 -11.76 8.47
N GLY A 88 -11.26 -11.34 7.48
CA GLY A 88 -12.64 -11.80 7.31
C GLY A 88 -12.73 -13.30 7.04
N MET A 89 -11.84 -13.83 6.20
CA MET A 89 -11.75 -15.27 5.92
C MET A 89 -11.34 -16.07 7.16
N ASP A 90 -10.34 -15.61 7.91
CA ASP A 90 -9.88 -16.26 9.14
C ASP A 90 -10.99 -16.29 10.20
N THR A 91 -11.73 -15.18 10.34
CA THR A 91 -12.88 -15.09 11.25
C THR A 91 -14.01 -16.05 10.84
N ALA A 92 -14.32 -16.13 9.55
CA ALA A 92 -15.34 -17.05 9.04
C ALA A 92 -14.92 -18.52 9.24
N ALA A 93 -13.66 -18.85 9.00
CA ALA A 93 -13.11 -20.18 9.23
C ALA A 93 -13.16 -20.56 10.73
N ALA A 94 -12.78 -19.65 11.63
CA ALA A 94 -12.86 -19.88 13.07
C ALA A 94 -14.32 -20.11 13.53
N GLN A 95 -15.27 -19.34 13.01
CA GLN A 95 -16.70 -19.54 13.29
C GLN A 95 -17.22 -20.88 12.77
N ALA A 96 -16.81 -21.29 11.57
CA ALA A 96 -17.18 -22.59 11.00
C ALA A 96 -16.64 -23.75 11.84
N LEU A 97 -15.36 -23.70 12.25
CA LEU A 97 -14.74 -24.70 13.12
C LEU A 97 -15.39 -24.78 14.50
N SER A 98 -15.71 -23.64 15.10
CA SER A 98 -16.43 -23.57 16.38
C SER A 98 -17.83 -24.19 16.27
N ARG A 99 -18.57 -23.92 15.19
CA ARG A 99 -19.88 -24.54 14.95
C ARG A 99 -19.79 -26.05 14.81
N VAL A 100 -18.84 -26.55 14.02
CA VAL A 100 -18.60 -28.00 13.87
C VAL A 100 -18.33 -28.65 15.23
N THR A 101 -17.48 -28.05 16.05
CA THR A 101 -17.09 -28.55 17.39
C THR A 101 -18.27 -28.65 18.36
N VAL A 102 -19.27 -27.78 18.21
CA VAL A 102 -20.50 -27.80 19.05
C VAL A 102 -21.53 -28.82 18.53
N THR A 103 -21.57 -29.09 17.23
CA THR A 103 -22.49 -30.08 16.64
C THR A 103 -22.03 -31.53 16.71
N THR A 104 -20.75 -31.81 16.96
CA THR A 104 -20.28 -33.16 17.29
C THR A 104 -20.31 -33.37 18.80
N PRO A 105 -21.33 -34.06 19.37
CA PRO A 105 -21.09 -34.72 20.64
C PRO A 105 -19.94 -35.69 20.39
N VAL A 106 -18.80 -35.46 21.03
CA VAL A 106 -17.69 -36.42 21.04
C VAL A 106 -18.26 -37.68 21.67
N ASP A 107 -18.62 -38.63 20.81
CA ASP A 107 -19.12 -39.93 21.20
C ASP A 107 -17.95 -40.64 21.92
N ARG A 108 -17.92 -40.50 23.25
CA ARG A 108 -16.98 -41.21 24.15
C ARG A 108 -17.35 -42.70 24.24
N GLY A 109 -17.66 -43.33 23.12
CA GLY A 109 -18.02 -44.72 22.98
C GLY A 109 -16.89 -45.63 22.47
N VAL A 110 -15.66 -45.10 22.33
CA VAL A 110 -14.47 -45.91 22.01
C VAL A 110 -13.61 -46.08 23.27
N ALA A 111 -14.23 -46.61 24.31
CA ALA A 111 -13.55 -47.22 25.45
C ALA A 111 -14.26 -48.56 25.71
N ASP A 112 -13.48 -49.64 25.77
CA ASP A 112 -13.86 -51.05 25.93
C ASP A 112 -14.44 -51.79 24.72
N ALA A 113 -13.55 -52.19 23.80
CA ALA A 113 -13.56 -53.54 23.21
C ALA A 113 -12.26 -53.78 22.43
N ILE A 114 -11.18 -54.22 23.10
CA ILE A 114 -10.39 -55.46 22.86
C ILE A 114 -9.62 -55.77 24.15
#